data_AF-A0A2V5X5R2-F1
#
_entry.id   AF-A0A2V5X5R2-F1
#
_cell.length_a   1.000
_cell.length_b   1.000
_cell.length_c   1.000
_cell.angle_alpha   90.00
_cell.angle_beta   90.00
_cell.angle_gamma   90.00
#
_symmetry.space_group_name_H-M   'P 1'
#
loop_
_entity.id
_entity.type
_entity.pdbx_description
1 polymer ?
#
loop_
_entity_poly.entity_id
_entity_poly.type
_entity_poly.pdbx_seq_one_letter_code
_entity_poly.pdbx_strand_id
1 'polypeptide(L)'
;MSQGQAPTIFRWTEFGSGSLALLLSFELCCWNFALHAAAPTLDHLYPVAVQVGSTNSVAAIGKFDPWPPKVWVDAPGIVFNAETNSGKFSVEIATNATVGPHLIRVFNEQGASTLRFLIVTQEPQSSDQEPNDDFTKPQAVDHLPVSLNGRLDKSGDVDSFAVTLEAGQTLIASLEAYTLASPMDAVLRLVDSRGVQVALNDDDGRTPDPLLAWTAQSAGTYIVQAFGFAYPSFSYVKFTV
;
A
#
# COMPACT_ATOMS: atom_id res chain seq x y z
N MET A 1 -33.78 4.05 -10.32
CA MET A 1 -34.88 3.08 -10.15
C MET A 1 -34.53 2.22 -8.94
N SER A 2 -34.84 2.72 -7.75
CA SER A 2 -35.90 2.24 -6.84
C SER A 2 -35.65 0.82 -6.30
N GLN A 3 -35.14 0.79 -5.07
CA GLN A 3 -35.08 -0.36 -4.19
C GLN A 3 -36.49 -0.94 -3.95
N GLY A 4 -36.67 -2.23 -4.21
CA GLY A 4 -37.92 -2.94 -3.97
C GLY A 4 -38.02 -3.43 -2.53
N GLN A 5 -38.72 -2.68 -1.68
CA GLN A 5 -39.31 -3.23 -0.46
C GLN A 5 -40.67 -3.83 -0.80
N ALA A 6 -40.87 -5.11 -0.48
CA ALA A 6 -42.15 -5.80 -0.64
C ALA A 6 -43.07 -5.53 0.57
N PRO A 7 -44.37 -5.24 0.37
CA PRO A 7 -45.29 -4.89 1.46
C PRO A 7 -45.82 -6.11 2.22
N THR A 8 -45.96 -5.95 3.53
CA THR A 8 -46.60 -6.88 4.48
C THR A 8 -48.11 -6.70 4.50
N ILE A 9 -48.88 -7.80 4.51
CA ILE A 9 -50.33 -7.79 4.81
C ILE A 9 -50.52 -8.16 6.29
N PHE A 10 -51.15 -7.26 7.05
CA PHE A 10 -51.72 -7.57 8.36
C PHE A 10 -53.22 -7.86 8.21
N ARG A 11 -53.64 -9.05 8.63
CA ARG A 11 -55.06 -9.38 8.85
C ARG A 11 -55.32 -9.42 10.35
N TRP A 12 -56.24 -8.58 10.80
CA TRP A 12 -56.85 -8.66 12.13
C TRP A 12 -58.22 -9.31 12.00
N THR A 13 -58.47 -10.35 12.79
CA THR A 13 -59.82 -10.83 13.09
C THR A 13 -59.89 -11.06 14.58
N GLU A 14 -60.75 -10.29 15.25
CA GLU A 14 -61.10 -10.47 16.66
C GLU A 14 -61.99 -11.70 16.82
N PHE A 15 -61.76 -12.52 17.85
CA PHE A 15 -62.81 -13.24 18.57
C PHE A 15 -62.31 -13.70 19.95
N GLY A 16 -62.95 -13.17 21.00
CA GLY A 16 -63.51 -13.95 22.12
C GLY A 16 -62.59 -14.58 23.17
N SER A 17 -62.45 -13.88 24.30
CA SER A 17 -62.57 -14.37 25.70
C SER A 17 -62.15 -15.81 26.04
N GLY A 18 -61.10 -15.94 26.87
CA GLY A 18 -60.83 -17.16 27.63
C GLY A 18 -59.49 -17.13 28.37
N SER A 19 -59.52 -16.97 29.69
CA SER A 19 -58.36 -17.00 30.59
C SER A 19 -57.57 -18.32 30.49
N LEU A 20 -56.27 -18.24 30.23
CA LEU A 20 -55.25 -19.09 30.88
C LEU A 20 -53.87 -18.42 30.71
N ALA A 21 -53.36 -17.83 31.79
CA ALA A 21 -52.00 -17.32 31.84
C ALA A 21 -51.02 -18.52 31.88
N LEU A 22 -50.52 -18.92 30.72
CA LEU A 22 -49.38 -19.83 30.61
C LEU A 22 -48.13 -18.98 30.38
N LEU A 23 -47.42 -18.65 31.46
CA LEU A 23 -46.06 -18.10 31.41
C LEU A 23 -45.13 -19.18 30.84
N LEU A 24 -45.08 -19.30 29.51
CA LEU A 24 -43.94 -19.91 28.83
C LEU A 24 -42.81 -18.90 28.88
N SER A 25 -41.95 -19.04 29.89
CA SER A 25 -40.63 -18.45 29.91
C SER A 25 -39.89 -18.86 28.64
N PHE A 26 -39.87 -17.97 27.66
CA PHE A 26 -38.95 -18.04 26.54
C PHE A 26 -37.58 -17.74 27.14
N GLU A 27 -36.93 -18.76 27.69
CA GLU A 27 -35.49 -18.72 27.95
C GLU A 27 -34.83 -18.54 26.59
N LEU A 28 -34.63 -17.27 26.23
CA LEU A 28 -33.70 -16.87 25.20
C LEU A 28 -32.34 -17.37 25.70
N CYS A 29 -31.99 -18.60 25.35
CA CYS A 29 -30.65 -19.11 25.47
C CYS A 29 -29.82 -18.24 24.54
N CYS A 30 -29.37 -17.09 25.05
CA CYS A 30 -28.33 -16.28 24.46
C CYS A 30 -27.11 -17.19 24.46
N TRP A 31 -26.96 -17.99 23.41
CA TRP A 31 -25.67 -18.52 23.06
C TRP A 31 -24.78 -17.29 22.91
N ASN A 32 -23.91 -17.10 23.90
CA ASN A 32 -22.75 -16.25 23.77
C ASN A 32 -21.93 -16.87 22.63
N PHE A 33 -22.22 -16.48 21.39
CA PHE A 33 -21.23 -16.57 20.35
C PHE A 33 -20.14 -15.61 20.80
N ALA A 34 -19.11 -16.17 21.44
CA ALA A 34 -17.86 -15.44 21.61
C ALA A 34 -17.46 -15.00 20.19
N LEU A 35 -17.50 -13.70 19.93
CA LEU A 35 -16.88 -13.14 18.73
C LEU A 35 -15.41 -13.56 18.80
N HIS A 36 -15.03 -14.52 17.96
CA HIS A 36 -13.63 -14.87 17.81
C HIS A 36 -12.96 -13.75 17.03
N ALA A 37 -11.80 -13.30 17.50
CA ALA A 37 -10.97 -12.37 16.76
C ALA A 37 -10.68 -12.93 15.36
N ALA A 38 -10.51 -12.07 14.36
CA ALA A 38 -10.14 -12.51 13.03
C ALA A 38 -8.62 -12.74 12.95
N ALA A 39 -8.19 -13.53 11.96
CA ALA A 39 -6.78 -13.53 11.57
C ALA A 39 -6.39 -12.11 11.09
N PRO A 40 -5.21 -11.60 11.45
CA PRO A 40 -4.78 -10.27 11.04
C PRO A 40 -4.49 -10.25 9.54
N THR A 41 -4.73 -9.11 8.91
CA THR A 41 -4.29 -8.87 7.52
C THR A 41 -3.13 -7.90 7.52
N LEU A 42 -2.22 -8.09 6.57
CA LEU A 42 -1.16 -7.16 6.29
C LEU A 42 -1.12 -6.94 4.78
N ASP A 43 -1.57 -5.76 4.41
CA ASP A 43 -1.77 -5.37 3.03
C ASP A 43 -0.50 -4.70 2.50
N HIS A 44 0.08 -3.75 3.24
CA HIS A 44 1.32 -3.05 2.84
C HIS A 44 2.13 -2.56 4.06
N LEU A 45 3.40 -2.22 3.82
CA LEU A 45 4.26 -1.48 4.75
C LEU A 45 4.66 -0.14 4.13
N TYR A 46 4.73 0.91 4.94
CA TYR A 46 5.27 2.21 4.52
C TYR A 46 6.05 2.90 5.65
N PRO A 47 7.31 3.33 5.44
CA PRO A 47 8.14 3.01 4.27
C PRO A 47 8.40 1.50 4.17
N VAL A 48 8.64 1.03 2.94
CA VAL A 48 8.94 -0.39 2.66
C VAL A 48 10.44 -0.66 2.68
N ALA A 49 11.24 0.35 2.34
CA ALA A 49 12.70 0.30 2.37
C ALA A 49 13.24 1.07 3.58
N VAL A 50 14.10 0.41 4.38
CA VAL A 50 14.69 0.94 5.61
C VAL A 50 16.18 0.63 5.69
N GLN A 51 16.97 1.52 6.28
CA GLN A 51 18.43 1.37 6.29
C GLN A 51 18.92 0.42 7.39
N VAL A 52 20.00 -0.32 7.13
CA VAL A 52 20.75 -1.07 8.15
C VAL A 52 21.23 -0.15 9.29
N GLY A 53 21.20 -0.63 10.53
CA GLY A 53 21.66 0.13 11.69
C GLY A 53 20.75 1.30 12.11
N SER A 54 19.50 1.34 11.62
CA SER A 54 18.56 2.43 11.89
C SER A 54 17.30 1.95 12.63
N THR A 55 16.58 2.91 13.23
CA THR A 55 15.25 2.70 13.82
C THR A 55 14.25 3.57 13.08
N ASN A 56 13.21 2.96 12.51
CA ASN A 56 12.25 3.64 11.64
C ASN A 56 10.82 3.43 12.15
N SER A 57 9.99 4.47 12.08
CA SER A 57 8.54 4.27 12.26
C SER A 57 7.97 3.75 10.94
N VAL A 58 7.43 2.54 10.97
CA VAL A 58 6.82 1.86 9.82
C VAL A 58 5.34 1.68 10.08
N ALA A 59 4.52 2.21 9.18
CA ALA A 59 3.09 1.96 9.13
C ALA A 59 2.85 0.59 8.49
N ALA A 60 2.17 -0.29 9.22
CA ALA A 60 1.55 -1.49 8.71
C ALA A 60 0.09 -1.19 8.34
N ILE A 61 -0.25 -1.40 7.08
CA ILE A 61 -1.60 -1.18 6.56
C ILE A 61 -2.31 -2.55 6.54
N GLY A 62 -3.45 -2.65 7.20
CA GLY A 62 -4.21 -3.90 7.32
C GLY A 62 -5.19 -3.87 8.49
N LYS A 63 -5.61 -5.06 8.92
CA LYS A 63 -6.53 -5.26 10.05
C LYS A 63 -5.81 -6.03 11.17
N PHE A 64 -5.79 -5.45 12.36
CA PHE A 64 -5.00 -5.95 13.49
C PHE A 64 -5.80 -5.95 14.80
N ASP A 65 -7.00 -6.52 14.80
CA ASP A 65 -7.83 -6.63 16.00
C ASP A 65 -7.83 -8.07 16.54
N PRO A 66 -7.30 -8.33 17.75
CA PRO A 66 -6.75 -7.37 18.70
C PRO A 66 -5.34 -6.88 18.36
N TRP A 67 -5.04 -5.64 18.75
CA TRP A 67 -3.70 -5.05 18.67
C TRP A 67 -2.92 -5.29 19.97
N PRO A 68 -1.60 -5.55 19.92
CA PRO A 68 -0.79 -5.78 18.72
C PRO A 68 -0.74 -7.26 18.31
N PRO A 69 -0.64 -7.55 16.99
CA PRO A 69 -0.34 -8.89 16.53
C PRO A 69 1.14 -9.22 16.79
N LYS A 70 1.49 -10.50 16.72
CA LYS A 70 2.90 -10.93 16.69
C LYS A 70 3.46 -10.75 15.29
N VAL A 71 4.76 -10.45 15.19
CA VAL A 71 5.46 -10.29 13.90
C VAL A 71 6.47 -11.42 13.74
N TRP A 72 6.48 -12.06 12.57
CA TRP A 72 7.53 -12.97 12.14
C TRP A 72 8.30 -12.34 10.99
N VAL A 73 9.63 -12.48 11.04
CA VAL A 73 10.58 -12.05 10.01
C VAL A 73 11.47 -13.25 9.67
N ASP A 74 11.86 -13.39 8.41
CA ASP A 74 12.68 -14.51 7.92
C ASP A 74 14.16 -14.46 8.36
N ALA A 75 14.64 -13.30 8.82
CA ALA A 75 16.02 -13.06 9.20
C ALA A 75 16.16 -12.43 10.60
N PRO A 76 17.27 -12.72 11.30
CA PRO A 76 17.59 -12.05 12.56
C PRO A 76 18.00 -10.59 12.32
N GLY A 77 17.94 -9.77 13.38
CA GLY A 77 18.38 -8.38 13.35
C GLY A 77 17.34 -7.39 12.81
N ILE A 78 16.12 -7.84 12.54
CA ILE A 78 14.97 -7.00 12.18
C ILE A 78 13.92 -7.18 13.26
N VAL A 79 13.67 -6.14 14.06
CA VAL A 79 12.80 -6.21 15.24
C VAL A 79 11.67 -5.21 15.12
N PHE A 80 10.44 -5.69 15.18
CA PHE A 80 9.23 -4.87 15.17
C PHE A 80 8.72 -4.67 16.59
N ASN A 81 8.69 -3.42 17.05
CA ASN A 81 8.12 -3.02 18.32
C ASN A 81 6.80 -2.28 18.07
N ALA A 82 5.67 -2.85 18.50
CA ALA A 82 4.37 -2.21 18.31
C ALA A 82 4.27 -0.90 19.08
N GLU A 83 3.82 0.16 18.42
CA GLU A 83 3.52 1.43 19.05
C GLU A 83 2.10 1.44 19.67
N THR A 84 1.80 2.48 20.45
CA THR A 84 0.46 2.68 21.04
C THR A 84 -0.63 2.83 19.99
N ASN A 85 -0.29 3.42 18.84
CA ASN A 85 -1.21 3.59 17.72
C ASN A 85 -1.24 2.30 16.91
N SER A 86 -2.43 1.68 16.81
CA SER A 86 -2.62 0.48 16.00
C SER A 86 -2.15 0.70 14.56
N GLY A 87 -1.41 -0.27 14.03
CA GLY A 87 -0.82 -0.22 12.69
C GLY A 87 0.50 0.53 12.61
N LYS A 88 1.10 0.99 13.72
CA LYS A 88 2.46 1.57 13.71
C LYS A 88 3.43 0.70 14.48
N PHE A 89 4.61 0.49 13.90
CA PHE A 89 5.73 -0.20 14.53
C PHE A 89 6.97 0.67 14.50
N SER A 90 7.72 0.69 15.60
CA SER A 90 9.13 1.08 15.59
C SER A 90 9.94 -0.14 15.17
N VAL A 91 10.57 -0.06 13.99
CA VAL A 91 11.33 -1.16 13.39
C VAL A 91 12.82 -0.87 13.55
N GLU A 92 13.49 -1.71 14.32
CA GLU A 92 14.92 -1.64 14.58
C GLU A 92 15.65 -2.61 13.64
N ILE A 93 16.62 -2.08 12.89
CA ILE A 93 17.47 -2.85 12.00
C ILE A 93 18.89 -2.87 12.58
N ALA A 94 19.39 -4.05 12.93
CA ALA A 94 20.74 -4.22 13.44
C ALA A 94 21.79 -3.80 12.40
N THR A 95 22.97 -3.35 12.85
CA THR A 95 24.07 -2.94 11.96
C THR A 95 24.65 -4.09 11.14
N ASN A 96 24.37 -5.33 11.52
CA ASN A 96 24.77 -6.55 10.83
C ASN A 96 23.59 -7.31 10.21
N ALA A 97 22.40 -6.68 10.13
CA ALA A 97 21.29 -7.27 9.39
C ALA A 97 21.67 -7.46 7.92
N THR A 98 21.13 -8.50 7.29
CA THR A 98 21.40 -8.75 5.86
C THR A 98 20.72 -7.66 5.04
N VAL A 99 21.43 -7.14 4.03
CA VAL A 99 20.86 -6.18 3.07
C VAL A 99 20.10 -6.96 2.00
N GLY A 100 18.94 -6.46 1.60
CA GLY A 100 18.08 -7.07 0.60
C GLY A 100 16.63 -7.25 1.05
N PRO A 101 15.83 -8.01 0.28
CA PRO A 101 14.44 -8.27 0.61
C PRO A 101 14.31 -9.26 1.77
N HIS A 102 13.45 -8.93 2.72
CA HIS A 102 13.08 -9.77 3.84
C HIS A 102 11.59 -10.05 3.86
N LEU A 103 11.22 -11.31 4.09
CA LEU A 103 9.83 -11.71 4.23
C LEU A 103 9.35 -11.47 5.66
N ILE A 104 8.23 -10.75 5.75
CA ILE A 104 7.56 -10.46 7.01
C ILE A 104 6.09 -10.88 6.95
N ARG A 105 5.52 -11.22 8.10
CA ARG A 105 4.07 -11.38 8.29
C ARG A 105 3.67 -11.09 9.72
N VAL A 106 2.40 -10.74 9.91
CA VAL A 106 1.78 -10.65 11.23
C VAL A 106 0.93 -11.89 11.50
N PHE A 107 0.78 -12.28 12.76
CA PHE A 107 -0.02 -13.43 13.15
C PHE A 107 -0.57 -13.32 14.57
N ASN A 108 -1.66 -14.04 14.83
CA ASN A 108 -2.25 -14.26 16.14
C ASN A 108 -2.71 -15.72 16.27
N GLU A 109 -3.52 -16.03 17.29
CA GLU A 109 -4.05 -17.39 17.52
C GLU A 109 -5.02 -17.85 16.42
N GLN A 110 -5.61 -16.93 15.67
CA GLN A 110 -6.61 -17.21 14.65
C GLN A 110 -6.02 -17.34 13.23
N GLY A 111 -4.77 -16.92 13.04
CA GLY A 111 -4.06 -17.15 11.78
C GLY A 111 -2.90 -16.19 11.54
N ALA A 112 -2.43 -16.18 10.31
CA ALA A 112 -1.34 -15.32 9.85
C ALA A 112 -1.76 -14.57 8.58
N SER A 113 -1.22 -13.37 8.41
CA SER A 113 -1.36 -12.61 7.17
C SER A 113 -0.61 -13.29 6.03
N THR A 114 -0.89 -12.84 4.80
CA THR A 114 0.02 -13.04 3.67
C THR A 114 1.39 -12.45 3.96
N LEU A 115 2.42 -12.99 3.30
CA LEU A 115 3.79 -12.46 3.36
C LEU A 115 3.87 -11.10 2.66
N ARG A 116 4.73 -10.24 3.17
CA ARG A 116 5.13 -8.98 2.54
C ARG A 116 6.64 -8.80 2.58
N PHE A 117 7.15 -7.90 1.77
CA PHE A 117 8.54 -7.51 1.77
C PHE A 117 8.78 -6.33 2.71
N LEU A 118 9.91 -6.39 3.41
CA LEU A 118 10.62 -5.24 3.94
C LEU A 118 12.00 -5.23 3.27
N ILE A 119 12.40 -4.13 2.66
CA ILE A 119 13.70 -4.02 1.99
C ILE A 119 14.69 -3.38 2.96
N VAL A 120 15.72 -4.12 3.34
CA VAL A 120 16.83 -3.56 4.13
C VAL A 120 17.88 -3.04 3.17
N THR A 121 18.22 -1.76 3.27
CA THR A 121 19.17 -1.07 2.39
C THR A 121 20.46 -0.75 3.11
N GLN A 122 21.57 -0.66 2.36
CA GLN A 122 22.82 -0.14 2.87
C GLN A 122 22.79 1.40 2.94
N GLU A 123 22.28 2.02 1.88
CA GLU A 123 22.23 3.47 1.72
C GLU A 123 20.97 4.07 2.36
N PRO A 124 21.04 5.33 2.83
CA PRO A 124 19.87 6.05 3.33
C PRO A 124 18.77 6.13 2.27
N GLN A 125 17.52 6.03 2.71
CA GLN A 125 16.35 6.24 1.86
C GLN A 125 15.81 7.63 2.10
N SER A 126 15.55 8.36 1.02
CA SER A 126 14.77 9.59 1.09
C SER A 126 13.28 9.26 1.03
N SER A 127 12.44 10.21 1.45
CA SER A 127 10.99 10.11 1.28
C SER A 127 10.52 11.02 0.17
N ASP A 128 9.49 10.58 -0.54
CA ASP A 128 8.60 11.46 -1.27
C ASP A 128 7.99 12.52 -0.33
N GLN A 129 7.76 13.72 -0.86
CA GLN A 129 7.32 14.91 -0.14
C GLN A 129 6.22 15.64 -0.91
N GLU A 130 5.03 15.56 -0.35
CA GLU A 130 3.81 16.18 -0.88
C GLU A 130 3.64 17.64 -0.41
N PRO A 131 3.03 18.53 -1.21
CA PRO A 131 2.47 18.27 -2.55
C PRO A 131 3.53 18.34 -3.67
N ASN A 132 3.54 17.37 -4.58
CA ASN A 132 4.40 17.38 -5.77
C ASN A 132 3.73 16.87 -7.07
N ASP A 133 2.39 16.90 -7.13
CA ASP A 133 1.57 16.54 -8.30
C ASP A 133 1.96 17.27 -9.62
N ASP A 134 2.36 18.54 -9.48
CA ASP A 134 2.57 19.47 -10.59
C ASP A 134 4.04 19.46 -11.02
N PHE A 135 4.32 19.16 -12.29
CA PHE A 135 5.69 19.16 -12.83
C PHE A 135 6.40 20.52 -12.73
N THR A 136 5.66 21.62 -12.48
CA THR A 136 6.22 22.96 -12.23
C THR A 136 6.59 23.19 -10.75
N LYS A 137 6.16 22.30 -9.85
CA LYS A 137 6.50 22.27 -8.41
C LYS A 137 6.98 20.88 -7.98
N PRO A 138 8.00 20.33 -8.66
CA PRO A 138 8.52 19.01 -8.34
C PRO A 138 9.32 19.03 -7.02
N GLN A 139 9.42 17.88 -6.37
CA GLN A 139 10.42 17.65 -5.33
C GLN A 139 11.82 17.66 -5.98
N ALA A 140 12.75 18.46 -5.44
CA ALA A 140 14.12 18.47 -5.92
C ALA A 140 14.87 17.20 -5.50
N VAL A 141 15.61 16.61 -6.44
CA VAL A 141 16.57 15.53 -6.18
C VAL A 141 17.98 16.10 -6.31
N ASP A 142 18.59 16.40 -5.16
CA ASP A 142 19.85 17.16 -5.10
C ASP A 142 21.08 16.37 -5.56
N HIS A 143 21.00 15.03 -5.55
CA HIS A 143 22.10 14.16 -5.93
C HIS A 143 21.60 12.84 -6.52
N LEU A 144 22.44 12.24 -7.37
CA LEU A 144 22.26 10.89 -7.88
C LEU A 144 23.53 10.07 -7.59
N PRO A 145 23.44 8.77 -7.28
CA PRO A 145 22.21 7.98 -7.14
C PRO A 145 21.42 8.32 -5.86
N VAL A 146 20.11 8.08 -5.89
CA VAL A 146 19.21 8.20 -4.73
C VAL A 146 18.14 7.11 -4.79
N SER A 147 17.61 6.72 -3.63
CA SER A 147 16.42 5.86 -3.53
C SER A 147 15.37 6.56 -2.66
N LEU A 148 14.12 6.47 -3.10
CA LEU A 148 12.99 7.16 -2.50
C LEU A 148 11.92 6.13 -2.09
N ASN A 149 11.44 6.21 -0.85
CA ASN A 149 10.16 5.62 -0.50
C ASN A 149 9.05 6.59 -0.93
N GLY A 150 8.17 6.15 -1.82
CA GLY A 150 7.04 6.93 -2.31
C GLY A 150 5.71 6.20 -2.13
N ARG A 151 4.63 6.96 -2.21
CA ARG A 151 3.25 6.45 -2.17
C ARG A 151 2.32 7.46 -2.84
N LEU A 152 1.57 7.00 -3.84
CA LEU A 152 0.43 7.75 -4.35
C LEU A 152 -0.69 7.79 -3.31
N ASP A 153 -0.98 8.96 -2.77
CA ASP A 153 -1.90 9.16 -1.65
C ASP A 153 -3.37 9.25 -2.10
N LYS A 154 -3.60 9.63 -3.37
CA LYS A 154 -4.95 9.83 -3.93
C LYS A 154 -5.10 9.23 -5.34
N SER A 155 -6.36 9.12 -5.80
CA SER A 155 -6.63 8.73 -7.17
C SER A 155 -6.17 9.83 -8.13
N GLY A 156 -5.35 9.47 -9.11
CA GLY A 156 -4.81 10.42 -10.09
C GLY A 156 -3.61 11.23 -9.57
N ASP A 157 -2.98 10.78 -8.49
CA ASP A 157 -1.74 11.35 -7.97
C ASP A 157 -0.57 11.18 -8.95
N VAL A 158 0.36 12.13 -8.94
CA VAL A 158 1.53 12.13 -9.82
C VAL A 158 2.75 12.70 -9.09
N ASP A 159 3.59 11.85 -8.51
CA ASP A 159 4.77 12.32 -7.80
C ASP A 159 5.82 12.82 -8.80
N SER A 160 6.14 14.13 -8.76
CA SER A 160 7.09 14.76 -9.69
C SER A 160 8.43 15.08 -9.02
N PHE A 161 9.53 14.57 -9.59
CA PHE A 161 10.90 14.72 -9.09
C PHE A 161 11.80 15.43 -10.10
N ALA A 162 12.44 16.52 -9.70
CA ALA A 162 13.38 17.27 -10.54
C ALA A 162 14.81 16.73 -10.43
N VAL A 163 15.39 16.35 -11.56
CA VAL A 163 16.79 15.92 -11.68
C VAL A 163 17.53 16.84 -12.65
N THR A 164 18.78 17.20 -12.34
CA THR A 164 19.65 17.95 -13.24
C THR A 164 20.60 16.99 -13.94
N LEU A 165 20.64 17.05 -15.27
CA LEU A 165 21.46 16.19 -16.10
C LEU A 165 22.36 17.02 -17.02
N GLU A 166 23.57 16.52 -17.28
CA GLU A 166 24.46 17.05 -18.31
C GLU A 166 24.14 16.45 -19.69
N ALA A 167 24.53 17.14 -20.77
CA ALA A 167 24.39 16.58 -22.12
C ALA A 167 25.21 15.28 -22.26
N GLY A 168 24.61 14.22 -22.77
CA GLY A 168 25.20 12.89 -22.88
C GLY A 168 25.09 12.04 -21.61
N GLN A 169 24.62 12.58 -20.48
CA GLN A 169 24.37 11.81 -19.28
C GLN A 169 23.15 10.91 -19.46
N THR A 170 23.25 9.64 -19.04
CA THR A 170 22.13 8.70 -19.05
C THR A 170 21.48 8.65 -17.68
N LEU A 171 20.19 8.95 -17.63
CA LEU A 171 19.33 8.72 -16.48
C LEU A 171 18.80 7.29 -16.55
N ILE A 172 18.96 6.55 -15.45
CA ILE A 172 18.29 5.29 -15.21
C ILE A 172 17.35 5.50 -14.04
N ALA A 173 16.04 5.33 -14.26
CA ALA A 173 15.02 5.41 -13.24
C ALA A 173 14.21 4.12 -13.24
N SER A 174 14.06 3.49 -12.08
CA SER A 174 13.27 2.28 -11.89
C SER A 174 12.31 2.48 -10.73
N LEU A 175 11.10 1.92 -10.83
CA LEU A 175 10.11 1.96 -9.78
C LEU A 175 9.58 0.55 -9.53
N GLU A 176 9.69 0.08 -8.29
CA GLU A 176 9.22 -1.24 -7.88
C GLU A 176 7.84 -1.12 -7.21
N ALA A 177 6.77 -1.49 -7.92
CA ALA A 177 5.41 -1.55 -7.39
C ALA A 177 4.91 -3.00 -7.37
N TYR A 178 4.82 -3.64 -8.53
CA TYR A 178 4.45 -5.04 -8.69
C TYR A 178 5.38 -5.96 -7.89
N THR A 179 6.70 -5.74 -7.98
CA THR A 179 7.70 -6.52 -7.22
C THR A 179 7.47 -6.43 -5.71
N LEU A 180 7.02 -5.28 -5.21
CA LEU A 180 6.71 -5.06 -3.80
C LEU A 180 5.26 -5.44 -3.43
N ALA A 181 4.53 -6.10 -4.34
CA ALA A 181 3.12 -6.44 -4.21
C ALA A 181 2.22 -5.22 -3.90
N SER A 182 2.59 -4.06 -4.44
CA SER A 182 1.76 -2.85 -4.45
C SER A 182 0.48 -3.11 -5.25
N PRO A 183 -0.66 -2.49 -4.91
CA PRO A 183 -1.89 -2.62 -5.68
C PRO A 183 -1.90 -1.66 -6.88
N MET A 184 -0.72 -1.25 -7.34
CA MET A 184 -0.48 -0.24 -8.35
C MET A 184 0.25 -0.84 -9.55
N ASP A 185 -0.23 -0.50 -10.74
CA ASP A 185 0.43 -0.68 -12.03
C ASP A 185 1.13 0.63 -12.37
N ALA A 186 2.46 0.66 -12.26
CA ALA A 186 3.23 1.90 -12.18
C ALA A 186 3.76 2.35 -13.53
N VAL A 187 3.85 3.67 -13.72
CA VAL A 187 4.36 4.30 -14.93
C VAL A 187 5.40 5.35 -14.55
N LEU A 188 6.52 5.35 -15.26
CA LEU A 188 7.49 6.43 -15.22
C LEU A 188 7.42 7.24 -16.50
N ARG A 189 7.31 8.56 -16.35
CA ARG A 189 7.33 9.53 -17.46
C ARG A 189 8.42 10.56 -17.20
N LEU A 190 9.25 10.83 -18.21
CA LEU A 190 10.25 11.89 -18.16
C LEU A 190 9.81 13.05 -19.05
N VAL A 191 9.75 14.26 -18.47
CA VAL A 191 9.48 15.49 -19.22
C VAL A 191 10.64 16.48 -19.13
N ASP A 192 10.83 17.28 -20.18
CA ASP A 192 11.76 18.40 -20.16
C ASP A 192 11.19 19.61 -19.38
N SER A 193 11.98 20.68 -19.27
CA SER A 193 11.59 21.91 -18.58
C SER A 193 10.38 22.63 -19.18
N ARG A 194 9.92 22.25 -20.38
CA ARG A 194 8.71 22.78 -21.04
C ARG A 194 7.50 21.86 -20.84
N GLY A 195 7.66 20.74 -20.14
CA GLY A 195 6.62 19.71 -19.97
C GLY A 195 6.49 18.77 -21.17
N VAL A 196 7.42 18.81 -22.12
CA VAL A 196 7.41 17.89 -23.28
C VAL A 196 7.93 16.53 -22.82
N GLN A 197 7.15 15.48 -23.05
CA GLN A 197 7.57 14.11 -22.77
C GLN A 197 8.72 13.69 -23.68
N VAL A 198 9.82 13.25 -23.06
CA VAL A 198 11.02 12.78 -23.76
C VAL A 198 11.24 11.27 -23.60
N ALA A 199 10.63 10.65 -22.58
CA ALA A 199 10.58 9.20 -22.40
C ALA A 199 9.38 8.81 -21.54
N LEU A 200 8.91 7.57 -21.69
CA LEU A 200 7.88 6.95 -20.87
C LEU A 200 8.09 5.43 -20.89
N ASN A 201 7.89 4.78 -19.76
CA ASN A 201 7.84 3.33 -19.67
C ASN A 201 6.91 2.89 -18.53
N ASP A 202 6.20 1.79 -18.72
CA ASP A 202 5.26 1.13 -17.79
C ASP A 202 5.61 -0.35 -17.55
N ASP A 203 6.72 -0.86 -18.10
CA ASP A 203 7.23 -2.20 -17.81
C ASP A 203 8.78 -2.28 -17.89
N ASP A 204 9.36 -3.38 -17.40
CA ASP A 204 10.80 -3.68 -17.54
C ASP A 204 11.07 -4.87 -18.49
N GLY A 205 10.03 -5.30 -19.21
CA GLY A 205 10.00 -6.51 -20.03
C GLY A 205 9.86 -7.84 -19.27
N ARG A 206 9.90 -7.84 -17.92
CA ARG A 206 9.74 -9.03 -17.06
C ARG A 206 8.54 -8.91 -16.13
N THR A 207 8.30 -7.71 -15.62
CA THR A 207 7.16 -7.35 -14.76
C THR A 207 6.54 -6.03 -15.25
N PRO A 208 5.33 -5.67 -14.79
CA PRO A 208 4.74 -4.34 -14.98
C PRO A 208 5.44 -3.21 -14.19
N ASP A 209 6.65 -3.44 -13.69
CA ASP A 209 7.42 -2.39 -13.02
C ASP A 209 8.20 -1.59 -14.05
N PRO A 210 8.11 -0.26 -14.11
CA PRO A 210 8.75 0.52 -15.15
C PRO A 210 10.26 0.68 -14.94
N LEU A 211 11.02 0.56 -16.04
CA LEU A 211 12.45 0.89 -16.10
C LEU A 211 12.73 1.86 -17.26
N LEU A 212 13.11 3.09 -16.94
CA LEU A 212 13.45 4.13 -17.91
C LEU A 212 14.97 4.29 -18.00
N ALA A 213 15.53 4.11 -19.20
CA ALA A 213 16.93 4.44 -19.51
C ALA A 213 16.97 5.46 -20.67
N TRP A 214 17.40 6.68 -20.39
CA TRP A 214 17.36 7.78 -21.36
C TRP A 214 18.58 8.68 -21.29
N THR A 215 19.16 9.02 -22.44
CA THR A 215 20.34 9.89 -22.55
C THR A 215 19.94 11.32 -22.87
N ALA A 216 20.36 12.26 -22.01
CA ALA A 216 20.10 13.68 -22.16
C ALA A 216 20.73 14.25 -23.43
N GLN A 217 19.91 14.85 -24.29
CA GLN A 217 20.39 15.49 -25.53
C GLN A 217 20.98 16.88 -25.26
N SER A 218 20.58 17.51 -24.16
CA SER A 218 21.09 18.80 -23.69
C SER A 218 21.16 18.80 -22.17
N ALA A 219 22.10 19.59 -21.62
CA ALA A 219 22.13 19.83 -20.19
C ALA A 219 20.87 20.59 -19.74
N GLY A 220 20.39 20.30 -18.53
CA GLY A 220 19.22 20.97 -17.95
C GLY A 220 18.51 20.15 -16.90
N THR A 221 17.41 20.71 -16.41
CA THR A 221 16.51 20.05 -15.46
C THR A 221 15.44 19.27 -16.22
N TYR A 222 15.25 18.01 -15.83
CA TYR A 222 14.22 17.11 -16.31
C TYR A 222 13.37 16.66 -15.12
N ILE A 223 12.09 16.40 -15.36
CA ILE A 223 11.16 15.98 -14.31
C ILE A 223 10.78 14.52 -14.56
N VAL A 224 11.12 13.66 -13.61
CA VAL A 224 10.64 12.28 -13.53
C VAL A 224 9.30 12.31 -12.83
N GLN A 225 8.26 11.82 -13.48
CA GLN A 225 6.93 11.68 -12.91
C GLN A 225 6.62 10.21 -12.69
N ALA A 226 6.22 9.86 -11.47
CA ALA A 226 5.71 8.55 -11.11
C ALA A 226 4.20 8.64 -10.91
N PHE A 227 3.45 7.77 -11.57
CA PHE A 227 2.00 7.65 -11.39
C PHE A 227 1.59 6.21 -11.71
N GLY A 228 0.31 5.88 -11.51
CA GLY A 228 -0.12 4.51 -11.80
C GLY A 228 -1.61 4.31 -11.79
N PHE A 229 -1.99 3.08 -12.13
CA PHE A 229 -3.37 2.60 -12.16
C PHE A 229 -3.56 1.51 -11.11
N ALA A 230 -4.81 1.13 -10.82
CA ALA A 230 -5.07 0.00 -9.94
C ALA A 230 -4.64 -1.32 -10.61
N TYR A 231 -3.95 -2.17 -9.84
CA TYR A 231 -3.51 -3.50 -10.26
C TYR A 231 -4.29 -4.63 -9.53
N PRO A 232 -4.71 -5.71 -10.21
CA PRO A 232 -4.63 -5.90 -11.66
C PRO A 232 -5.56 -4.96 -12.42
N SER A 233 -5.11 -4.47 -13.58
CA SER A 233 -5.90 -3.56 -14.41
C SER A 233 -7.08 -4.31 -15.05
N PHE A 234 -8.31 -3.93 -14.66
CA PHE A 234 -9.52 -4.57 -15.15
C PHE A 234 -10.01 -3.93 -16.46
N SER A 235 -9.52 -4.43 -17.60
CA SER A 235 -10.03 -4.03 -18.93
C SER A 235 -11.15 -4.97 -19.41
N TYR A 236 -12.23 -5.14 -18.64
CA TYR A 236 -13.38 -5.92 -19.11
C TYR A 236 -14.22 -5.13 -20.11
N VAL A 237 -14.16 -5.51 -21.39
CA VAL A 237 -15.18 -5.13 -22.38
C VAL A 237 -16.41 -6.01 -22.15
N LYS A 238 -17.43 -5.48 -21.48
CA LYS A 238 -18.75 -6.14 -21.48
C LYS A 238 -19.38 -5.93 -22.86
N PHE A 239 -19.35 -6.96 -23.69
CA PHE A 239 -20.23 -7.00 -24.85
C PHE A 239 -21.66 -7.23 -24.35
N THR A 240 -22.49 -6.20 -24.42
CA THR A 240 -23.94 -6.38 -24.28
C THR A 240 -24.40 -7.13 -25.52
N VAL A 241 -24.91 -8.36 -25.33
CA VAL A 241 -25.71 -9.08 -26.33
C VAL A 241 -27.11 -8.51 -26.39
#